data_AF-A0A9D5LXX8-F1
#
_entry.id   AF-A0A9D5LXX8-F1
#
_cell.length_a   1.000
_cell.length_b   1.000
_cell.length_c   1.000
_cell.angle_alpha   90.00
_cell.angle_beta   90.00
_cell.angle_gamma   90.00
#
_symmetry.space_group_name_H-M   'P 1'
#
loop_
_entity.id
_entity.type
_entity.pdbx_description
1 polymer ?
#
loop_
_entity_poly.entity_id
_entity_poly.type
_entity_poly.pdbx_seq_one_letter_code
_entity_poly.pdbx_strand_id
1 'polypeptide(L)' 'MAEKGNPNSISDAGVGALCARTAVYGAYLNVKINAASLKNETFKNEILAKAETLLQSALLRETTILEIVKAKM' A
#
# COMPACT_ATOMS: atom_id res chain seq x y z
N MET A 1 -3.41 -10.86 11.05
CA MET A 1 -4.17 -11.90 10.31
C MET A 1 -3.24 -13.00 9.80
N ALA A 2 -2.25 -12.72 8.96
CA ALA A 2 -1.34 -13.75 8.43
C ALA A 2 -0.49 -14.47 9.51
N GLU A 3 -0.03 -13.77 10.56
CA GLU A 3 0.81 -14.37 11.60
C GLU A 3 0.03 -15.20 12.64
N LYS A 4 -1.10 -14.68 13.12
CA LYS A 4 -1.83 -15.19 14.30
C LYS A 4 -3.32 -15.43 14.06
N GLY A 5 -3.80 -15.22 12.84
CA GLY A 5 -5.21 -15.40 12.50
C GLY A 5 -5.57 -16.86 12.24
N ASN A 6 -6.81 -17.08 11.82
CA ASN A 6 -7.30 -18.41 11.44
C ASN A 6 -6.43 -18.99 10.29
N PRO A 7 -5.76 -20.14 10.49
CA PRO A 7 -4.94 -20.77 9.45
C PRO A 7 -5.73 -21.09 8.18
N ASN A 8 -7.02 -21.44 8.32
CA ASN A 8 -7.89 -21.76 7.19
C ASN A 8 -8.23 -20.54 6.31
N SER A 9 -7.91 -19.32 6.77
CA SER A 9 -8.13 -18.06 6.06
C SER A 9 -6.81 -17.40 5.64
N ILE A 10 -5.72 -18.16 5.53
CA ILE A 10 -4.40 -17.61 5.18
C ILE A 10 -4.38 -16.99 3.78
N SER A 11 -5.09 -17.58 2.82
CA SER A 11 -5.26 -17.03 1.48
C SER A 11 -5.99 -15.68 1.50
N ASP A 12 -7.00 -15.53 2.35
CA ASP A 12 -7.78 -14.28 2.47
C ASP A 12 -6.90 -13.14 2.99
N ALA A 13 -5.97 -13.42 3.90
CA ALA A 13 -4.98 -12.45 4.35
C ALA A 13 -4.08 -11.97 3.20
N GLY A 14 -3.69 -12.87 2.30
CA GLY A 14 -2.92 -12.54 1.10
C GLY A 14 -3.72 -11.67 0.12
N VAL A 15 -4.98 -12.05 -0.16
CA VAL A 15 -5.89 -11.25 -0.99
C VAL A 15 -6.10 -9.86 -0.38
N GLY A 16 -6.32 -9.76 0.92
CA GLY A 16 -6.48 -8.49 1.63
C GLY A 16 -5.27 -7.58 1.49
N ALA A 17 -4.06 -8.13 1.61
CA ALA A 17 -2.81 -7.38 1.42
C ALA A 17 -2.66 -6.84 -0.01
N LEU A 18 -2.96 -7.66 -1.01
CA LEU A 18 -2.94 -7.28 -2.43
C LEU A 18 -3.94 -6.15 -2.73
N CYS A 19 -5.16 -6.27 -2.21
CA CYS A 19 -6.20 -5.26 -2.35
C CYS A 19 -5.78 -3.94 -1.68
N ALA A 20 -5.27 -3.99 -0.45
CA ALA A 20 -4.82 -2.81 0.28
C ALA A 20 -3.68 -2.08 -0.46
N ARG A 21 -2.66 -2.81 -0.94
CA ARG A 21 -1.58 -2.25 -1.75
C ARG A 21 -2.11 -1.55 -3.00
N THR A 22 -3.04 -2.20 -3.70
CA THR A 22 -3.61 -1.68 -4.95
C THR A 22 -4.42 -0.41 -4.70
N ALA A 23 -5.20 -0.36 -3.62
CA ALA A 23 -5.95 0.84 -3.23
C ALA A 23 -5.02 2.02 -2.93
N VAL A 24 -3.93 1.80 -2.18
CA VAL A 24 -2.93 2.84 -1.90
C VAL A 24 -2.24 3.30 -3.18
N TYR A 25 -1.92 2.39 -4.09
CA TYR A 25 -1.32 2.73 -5.38
C TYR A 25 -2.25 3.62 -6.22
N GLY A 26 -3.54 3.26 -6.31
CA GLY A 26 -4.52 4.10 -6.99
C GLY A 26 -4.65 5.49 -6.36
N ALA A 27 -4.67 5.57 -5.03
CA ALA A 27 -4.69 6.85 -4.32
C ALA A 27 -3.44 7.71 -4.60
N TYR A 28 -2.25 7.10 -4.63
CA TYR A 28 -1.01 7.77 -5.00
C TYR A 28 -1.07 8.37 -6.40
N LEU A 29 -1.57 7.61 -7.39
CA LEU A 29 -1.73 8.11 -8.77
C LEU A 29 -2.69 9.30 -8.82
N ASN A 30 -3.81 9.24 -8.09
CA ASN A 30 -4.75 10.35 -7.99
C ASN A 30 -4.12 11.59 -7.36
N VAL A 31 -3.30 11.44 -6.31
CA VAL A 31 -2.56 12.55 -5.71
C VAL A 31 -1.59 13.14 -6.74
N LYS A 32 -0.83 12.31 -7.44
CA LYS A 32 0.16 12.75 -8.43
C LYS A 32 -0.46 13.56 -9.57
N ILE A 33 -1.61 13.12 -10.09
CA ILE A 33 -2.37 13.82 -11.13
C ILE A 33 -2.86 15.19 -10.62
N ASN A 34 -3.52 15.23 -9.46
CA ASN A 34 -4.06 16.48 -8.94
C ASN A 34 -2.96 17.47 -8.54
N ALA A 35 -1.87 16.98 -7.93
CA ALA A 35 -0.73 17.78 -7.51
C ALA A 35 -0.01 18.49 -8.67
N ALA A 36 -0.09 17.94 -9.90
CA ALA A 36 0.51 18.57 -11.08
C ALA A 36 -0.07 19.96 -11.40
N SER A 37 -1.30 20.24 -10.95
CA SER A 37 -1.98 21.54 -11.15
C SER A 37 -1.74 22.55 -10.02
N LEU A 38 -1.05 22.16 -8.94
CA LEU A 38 -0.80 23.04 -7.80
C LEU A 38 0.27 24.08 -8.12
N LYS A 39 -0.01 25.35 -7.80
CA LYS A 39 0.93 26.47 -7.93
C LYS A 39 1.87 26.61 -6.73
N ASN A 40 1.45 26.12 -5.56
CA ASN A 40 2.28 26.14 -4.35
C ASN A 40 3.26 24.96 -4.40
N GLU A 41 4.48 25.22 -4.86
CA GLU A 41 5.52 24.21 -5.03
C GLU A 41 5.94 23.56 -3.70
N THR A 42 5.96 24.31 -2.59
CA THR A 42 6.27 23.75 -1.27
C THR A 42 5.25 22.69 -0.86
N PHE A 43 3.96 23.02 -0.94
CA PHE A 43 2.88 22.09 -0.60
C PHE A 43 2.81 20.90 -1.57
N LYS A 44 3.03 21.15 -2.86
CA LYS A 44 3.11 20.10 -3.89
C LYS A 44 4.21 19.09 -3.58
N ASN A 45 5.41 19.55 -3.24
CA ASN A 45 6.52 18.65 -2.89
C ASN A 45 6.24 17.88 -1.60
N GLU A 46 5.65 18.52 -0.59
CA GLU A 46 5.28 17.88 0.67
C GLU A 46 4.26 16.75 0.46
N ILE A 47 3.17 17.01 -0.27
CA ILE A 47 2.11 16.02 -0.47
C ILE A 47 2.57 14.86 -1.35
N LEU A 48 3.41 15.13 -2.36
CA LEU A 48 4.01 14.08 -3.19
C LEU A 48 4.94 13.19 -2.39
N ALA A 49 5.80 13.76 -1.54
CA ALA A 49 6.70 13.00 -0.67
C ALA A 49 5.92 12.13 0.33
N LYS A 50 4.84 12.67 0.91
CA LYS A 50 3.95 11.94 1.81
C LYS A 50 3.25 10.78 1.10
N ALA A 51 2.71 11.02 -0.11
CA ALA A 51 2.05 9.99 -0.89
C ALA A 51 3.01 8.86 -1.29
N GLU A 52 4.24 9.21 -1.71
CA GLU A 52 5.29 8.23 -2.02
C GLU A 52 5.65 7.38 -0.79
N THR A 53 5.83 8.01 0.38
CA THR A 53 6.12 7.30 1.64
C THR A 53 5.02 6.29 1.98
N LEU A 54 3.75 6.67 1.82
CA LEU A 54 2.62 5.78 2.06
C LEU A 54 2.59 4.61 1.06
N LEU A 55 2.87 4.88 -0.22
CA LEU A 55 2.98 3.85 -1.23
C LEU A 55 4.09 2.84 -0.90
N GLN A 56 5.28 3.32 -0.56
CA GLN A 56 6.41 2.45 -0.18
C GLN A 56 6.10 1.63 1.08
N SER A 57 5.43 2.22 2.07
CA SER A 57 5.00 1.46 3.25
C SER A 57 3.99 0.36 2.90
N ALA A 58 3.04 0.64 2.00
CA ALA A 58 2.05 -0.34 1.56
C ALA A 58 2.69 -1.48 0.75
N LEU A 59 3.65 -1.17 -0.13
CA LEU A 59 4.43 -2.15 -0.89
C LEU A 59 5.20 -3.08 0.05
N LEU A 60 5.96 -2.51 1.00
CA LEU A 60 6.73 -3.28 1.96
C LEU A 60 5.83 -4.20 2.80
N ARG A 61 4.74 -3.66 3.35
CA ARG A 61 3.80 -4.43 4.17
C ARG A 61 3.14 -5.56 3.40
N GLU A 62 2.74 -5.30 2.15
CA GLU A 62 2.17 -6.34 1.30
C GLU A 62 3.18 -7.45 1.03
N THR A 63 4.43 -7.12 0.72
CA THR A 63 5.49 -8.10 0.49
C THR A 63 5.71 -8.96 1.74
N THR A 64 5.87 -8.35 2.91
CA THR A 64 6.03 -9.08 4.18
C THR A 64 4.83 -9.98 4.48
N ILE A 65 3.60 -9.51 4.23
CA ILE A 65 2.40 -10.33 4.45
C ILE A 65 2.38 -11.52 3.49
N LEU A 66 2.70 -11.32 2.21
CA LEU A 66 2.72 -12.39 1.22
C LEU A 66 3.81 -13.43 1.49
N GLU A 67 4.96 -13.03 2.03
CA GLU A 67 5.99 -13.97 2.48
C GLU A 67 5.47 -14.87 3.60
N ILE A 68 4.78 -14.30 4.59
CA ILE A 68 4.16 -15.06 5.70
C ILE A 68 3.07 -16.00 5.17
N VAL A 69 2.24 -15.52 4.22
CA VAL A 69 1.18 -16.33 3.60
C VAL A 69 1.79 -17.52 2.86
N LYS A 70 2.79 -17.28 2.00
CA LYS A 70 3.48 -18.34 1.23
C LYS A 70 4.17 -19.36 2.12
N ALA A 71 4.73 -18.95 3.25
CA ALA A 71 5.37 -19.85 4.20
C ALA A 71 4.40 -20.75 4.97
N LYS A 72 3.08 -20.45 4.93
CA LYS A 72 2.03 -21.14 5.68
C LYS A 72 0.97 -21.82 4.79
N MET A 73 1.08 -21.68 3.48
CA MET A 73 0.33 -22.44 2.49
C MET A 73 1.01 -23.78 2.24
#